data_AF-A0A3S1DNU9-F1
#
_entry.id   AF-A0A3S1DNU9-F1
#
_cell.length_a   1.000
_cell.length_b   1.000
_cell.length_c   1.000
_cell.angle_alpha   90.00
_cell.angle_beta   90.00
_cell.angle_gamma   90.00
#
_symmetry.space_group_name_H-M   'P 1'
#
loop_
_entity.id
_entity.type
_entity.pdbx_description
1 polymer ?
#
loop_
_entity_poly.entity_id
_entity_poly.type
_entity_poly.pdbx_seq_one_letter_code
_entity_poly.pdbx_strand_id
1 'polypeptide(L)' 'RVATQLSGFGKAEIQRSEFEGKDWYSVNLYPDGHGSLDEMLQAAWSHGAPDALVVRN' A
#
# COMPACT_ATOMS: atom_id res chain seq x y z
N ARG A 1 -7.52 -0.46 8.08
CA ARG A 1 -7.08 0.88 8.57
C ARG A 1 -6.09 1.52 7.60
N VAL A 2 -4.93 0.90 7.35
CA VAL A 2 -3.91 1.42 6.42
C VAL A 2 -4.47 1.69 5.02
N ALA A 3 -5.11 0.71 4.37
CA ALA A 3 -5.68 0.89 3.03
C ALA A 3 -6.68 2.08 2.93
N THR A 4 -7.55 2.25 3.93
CA THR A 4 -8.50 3.37 4.00
C THR A 4 -7.81 4.72 4.18
N GLN A 5 -6.70 4.76 4.92
CA GLN A 5 -5.93 5.99 5.11
C GLN A 5 -5.13 6.36 3.85
N LEU A 6 -4.72 5.36 3.06
CA LEU A 6 -3.95 5.56 1.84
C LEU A 6 -4.80 5.87 0.60
N SER A 7 -6.13 5.68 0.66
CA SER A 7 -7.01 5.90 -0.51
C SER A 7 -7.09 7.36 -0.98
N GLY A 8 -6.59 8.32 -0.20
CA GLY A 8 -6.47 9.73 -0.61
C GLY A 8 -5.20 10.04 -1.40
N PHE A 9 -4.24 9.10 -1.45
CA PHE A 9 -2.95 9.26 -2.12
C PHE A 9 -2.82 8.37 -3.36
N GLY A 10 -3.75 7.43 -3.54
CA GLY A 10 -3.73 6.47 -4.64
C GLY A 10 -4.87 5.44 -4.53
N LYS A 11 -4.90 4.53 -5.51
CA LYS A 11 -5.80 3.37 -5.46
C LYS A 11 -5.22 2.31 -4.53
N ALA A 12 -5.82 2.16 -3.35
CA ALA A 12 -5.46 1.12 -2.39
C ALA A 12 -6.23 -0.18 -2.64
N GLU A 13 -5.54 -1.31 -2.66
CA GLU A 13 -6.09 -2.65 -2.80
C GLU A 13 -5.57 -3.56 -1.67
N ILE A 14 -6.46 -4.33 -1.05
CA ILE A 14 -6.07 -5.37 -0.09
C ILE A 14 -6.00 -6.69 -0.84
N GLN A 15 -4.82 -7.27 -0.90
CA GLN A 15 -4.62 -8.60 -1.44
C GLN A 15 -4.51 -9.60 -0.28
N ARG A 16 -5.32 -10.66 -0.34
CA ARG A 16 -5.15 -11.83 0.51
C ARG A 16 -4.44 -12.92 -0.29
N SER A 17 -3.46 -13.56 0.31
CA SER A 17 -2.81 -14.77 -0.20
C SER A 17 -2.73 -15.82 0.91
N GLU A 18 -2.70 -17.10 0.52
CA GLU A 18 -2.44 -18.19 1.45
C GLU A 18 -1.00 -18.68 1.25
N PHE A 19 -0.24 -18.80 2.33
CA PHE A 19 1.10 -19.38 2.31
C PHE A 19 1.34 -20.17 3.60
N GLU A 20 1.73 -21.44 3.45
CA GLU A 20 1.91 -22.40 4.56
C GLU A 20 0.68 -22.54 5.48
N GLY A 21 -0.53 -22.57 4.88
CA GLY A 21 -1.79 -22.67 5.63
C GLY A 21 -2.12 -21.45 6.47
N LYS A 22 -1.42 -20.32 6.26
CA LYS A 22 -1.68 -19.03 6.90
C LYS A 22 -2.12 -18.01 5.87
N ASP A 23 -3.06 -17.18 6.27
CA ASP A 23 -3.46 -16.01 5.49
C ASP A 23 -2.43 -14.89 5.66
N TRP A 24 -2.01 -14.35 4.52
CA TRP A 24 -1.19 -13.17 4.40
C TRP A 24 -2.01 -12.07 3.75
N TYR A 25 -1.82 -10.84 4.24
CA TYR A 25 -2.50 -9.67 3.73
C TYR A 25 -1.47 -8.61 3.33
N SER A 26 -1.59 -8.14 2.09
CA SER A 26 -0.79 -7.06 1.55
C SER A 26 -1.68 -5.88 1.20
N VAL A 27 -1.14 -4.66 1.32
CA VAL A 27 -1.77 -3.46 0.79
C VAL A 27 -0.96 -3.00 -0.41
N ASN A 28 -1.57 -3.08 -1.58
CA ASN A 28 -1.00 -2.54 -2.81
C ASN A 28 -1.54 -1.13 -3.00
N LEU A 29 -0.65 -0.16 -3.23
CA LEU A 29 -1.03 1.23 -3.48
C LEU A 29 -0.54 1.61 -4.88
N TYR A 30 -1.47 1.94 -5.76
CA TYR A 30 -1.20 2.28 -7.15
C TYR A 30 -1.45 3.77 -7.43
N PRO A 31 -0.67 4.41 -8.32
CA PRO A 31 -0.96 5.77 -8.74
C PRO A 31 -2.32 5.87 -9.41
N ASP A 32 -3.11 6.87 -9.06
CA ASP A 32 -4.44 7.14 -9.63
C ASP A 32 -4.62 8.60 -10.07
N GLY A 33 -3.58 9.43 -9.94
CA GLY A 33 -3.60 10.86 -10.25
C GLY A 33 -3.64 11.80 -9.04
N HIS A 34 -3.82 11.28 -7.81
CA HIS A 34 -3.88 12.11 -6.59
C HIS A 34 -2.52 12.48 -5.99
N GLY A 35 -1.43 11.82 -6.37
CA GLY A 35 -0.10 12.09 -5.82
C GLY A 35 1.03 11.48 -6.65
N SER A 36 2.24 11.99 -6.43
CA SER A 36 3.48 11.39 -6.94
C SER A 36 3.83 10.10 -6.18
N LEU A 37 4.68 9.27 -6.78
CA LEU A 37 5.16 8.04 -6.16
C LEU A 37 5.88 8.29 -4.82
N ASP A 38 6.62 9.38 -4.72
CA ASP A 38 7.33 9.76 -3.50
C ASP A 38 6.36 10.17 -2.39
N GLU A 39 5.31 10.92 -2.71
CA GLU A 39 4.25 11.28 -1.76
C GLU A 39 3.49 10.05 -1.28
N MET A 40 3.18 9.10 -2.19
CA MET A 40 2.57 7.83 -1.83
C MET A 40 3.43 7.03 -0.85
N LEU A 41 4.74 6.97 -1.09
CA LEU A 41 5.68 6.24 -0.24
C LEU A 41 5.83 6.89 1.15
N GLN A 42 5.94 8.22 1.20
CA GLN A 42 5.98 8.97 2.46
C GLN A 42 4.68 8.82 3.26
N ALA A 43 3.52 8.82 2.59
CA ALA A 43 2.24 8.55 3.22
C ALA A 43 2.18 7.14 3.81
N ALA A 44 2.64 6.13 3.07
CA ALA A 44 2.68 4.74 3.56
C ALA A 44 3.49 4.62 4.86
N TRP A 45 4.70 5.19 4.90
CA TRP A 45 5.54 5.20 6.10
C TRP A 45 4.87 5.91 7.28
N SER A 46 4.20 7.03 7.04
CA SER A 46 3.53 7.83 8.07
C SER A 46 2.22 7.20 8.59
N HIS A 47 1.60 6.31 7.81
CA HIS A 47 0.30 5.69 8.10
C HIS A 47 0.38 4.23 8.56
N GLY A 48 1.54 3.80 9.06
CA GLY A 48 1.71 2.50 9.70
C GLY A 48 2.19 1.37 8.79
N ALA A 49 2.76 1.71 7.63
CA ALA A 49 3.52 0.79 6.79
C ALA A 49 4.98 1.27 6.72
N PRO A 50 5.75 1.23 7.83
CA PRO A 50 7.13 1.76 7.88
C PRO A 50 8.09 1.04 6.93
N ASP A 51 7.81 -0.23 6.61
CA ASP A 51 8.61 -1.06 5.71
C ASP A 51 8.06 -1.04 4.27
N ALA A 52 7.18 -0.10 3.92
CA ALA A 52 6.68 0.05 2.57
C ALA A 52 7.82 0.28 1.58
N LEU A 53 7.72 -0.35 0.42
CA LEU A 53 8.73 -0.31 -0.64
C LEU A 53 8.07 -0.15 -2.00
N VAL A 54 8.81 0.43 -2.94
CA VAL A 54 8.39 0.55 -4.34
C VAL A 54 8.78 -0.72 -5.08
N VAL A 55 7.81 -1.34 -5.74
CA VAL A 55 8.03 -2.44 -6.67
C VAL A 55 7.97 -1.90 -8.10
N ARG A 56 9.03 -2.15 -8.88
CA ARG A 56 9.11 -1.81 -10.31
C ARG A 56 9.47 -3.08 -11.11
N ASN A 57 8.95 -3.18 -12.33
CA ASN A 57 9.38 -4.18 -13.32
C ASN A 57 10.42 -3.58 -14.26
#